data_AF-A0A0S1XA34-F1
#
_entry.id   AF-A0A0S1XA34-F1
#
_cell.length_a   1.000
_cell.length_b   1.000
_cell.length_c   1.000
_cell.angle_alpha   90.00
_cell.angle_beta   90.00
_cell.angle_gamma   90.00
#
_symmetry.space_group_name_H-M   'P 1'
#
loop_
_entity.id
_entity.type
_entity.pdbx_description
1 polymer ?
#
loop_
_entity_poly.entity_id
_entity_poly.type
_entity_poly.pdbx_seq_one_letter_code
_entity_poly.pdbx_strand_id
1 'polypeptide(L)'
;MRKLLIFLIFVILTSPVYSYQYQTDKVYVEINPNEELLSIVYYLAFGADEFVIPHHDYIQDVEAYFASYKNHTAVQILRQYFSDAETIPQRDYKLFVLDAYILQFSNPPEMKRIYAGWQDSDLDKIIDALRTFAQDTNFMEFFKAHERYYKRDLEVYASAIQLLPPDEFMKHYMNLTNVMFEFHLPYLLCIHGHSFYAKDNGTEIYGSGGMPPLVRRAPPRTLWSLERAKDTIFGLPLNAVYVNNRKFDELWILDFIYHELGHDITSEKLDEYYSSEVEPLRYLEDTIEEDMPYLGAYDIHFWFDTMMIYESFADAWAYFALSHIDKDYAEWNLQMQKAWGEFWQDYMITLYQKYTALSIKENRSFSEYIPLILRELVEKIPPENTKEIYENNVPVTPLRALDDTVREGEVVIVYGTQNPDKKGSEYDRETAEIVKSYLETFYSQWHEYIKIEVKADVNMTNEDLRKDLILIGGPVSNKVVQQFEGYFPLRFVYKNGAWILEKNPEFGSVRTFLITPDNIKEIPFMELSYSSPQTSLLLAIRNPLKKDNYIIWIAGADRYSTRRYRNPTYYLVSYEIYDGEKIEDGFYVQPLLSS
;
A
#
# COMPACT_ATOMS: atom_id res chain seq x y z
N MET A 1 -68.72 34.76 10.54
CA MET A 1 -67.66 34.01 11.24
C MET A 1 -66.73 33.40 10.21
N ARG A 2 -65.66 34.11 9.83
CA ARG A 2 -64.61 33.61 8.92
C ARG A 2 -63.46 33.10 9.79
N LYS A 3 -63.24 31.78 9.82
CA LYS A 3 -62.02 31.19 10.39
C LYS A 3 -60.90 31.35 9.36
N LEU A 4 -59.86 32.08 9.74
CA LEU A 4 -58.59 32.17 9.03
C LEU A 4 -57.81 30.87 9.31
N LEU A 5 -57.44 30.15 8.27
CA LEU A 5 -56.51 29.02 8.34
C LEU A 5 -55.10 29.59 8.11
N ILE A 6 -54.26 29.59 9.13
CA ILE A 6 -52.83 29.93 8.99
C ILE A 6 -52.12 28.62 8.61
N PHE A 7 -51.54 28.58 7.40
CA PHE A 7 -50.65 27.52 6.97
C PHE A 7 -49.22 28.00 7.25
N LEU A 8 -48.55 27.40 8.24
CA LEU A 8 -47.13 27.60 8.50
C LEU A 8 -46.36 26.66 7.57
N ILE A 9 -45.66 27.20 6.57
CA ILE A 9 -44.71 26.45 5.75
C ILE A 9 -43.37 26.48 6.49
N PHE A 10 -42.96 25.35 7.06
CA PHE A 10 -41.59 25.12 7.48
C PHE A 10 -40.74 24.86 6.22
N VAL A 11 -40.00 25.86 5.76
CA VAL A 11 -38.88 25.64 4.83
C VAL A 11 -37.73 25.14 5.68
N ILE A 12 -37.46 23.83 5.61
CA ILE A 12 -36.21 23.26 6.12
C ILE A 12 -35.12 23.76 5.15
N LEU A 13 -34.37 24.78 5.56
CA LEU A 13 -33.10 25.15 4.95
C LEU A 13 -32.11 24.01 5.24
N THR A 14 -32.12 22.96 4.41
CA THR A 14 -30.97 22.06 4.36
C THR A 14 -29.84 22.84 3.69
N SER A 15 -28.76 23.10 4.43
CA SER A 15 -27.52 23.60 3.85
C SER A 15 -27.16 22.74 2.61
N PRO A 16 -26.68 23.33 1.51
CA PRO A 16 -26.22 22.52 0.38
C PRO A 16 -25.10 21.62 0.89
N VAL A 17 -25.35 20.32 0.92
CA VAL A 17 -24.30 19.33 1.12
C VAL A 17 -23.53 19.33 -0.20
N TYR A 18 -22.35 19.95 -0.22
CA TYR A 18 -21.46 19.89 -1.37
C TYR A 18 -21.04 18.43 -1.58
N SER A 19 -21.08 17.93 -2.81
CA SER A 19 -20.83 16.51 -3.08
C SER A 19 -19.34 16.11 -3.06
N TYR A 20 -18.46 17.04 -2.71
CA TYR A 20 -17.02 16.84 -2.54
C TYR A 20 -16.54 16.89 -1.09
N GLN A 21 -17.43 17.10 -0.10
CA GLN A 21 -17.06 17.13 1.32
C GLN A 21 -18.02 16.37 2.23
N TYR A 22 -17.50 15.84 3.33
CA TYR A 22 -18.24 15.26 4.44
C TYR A 22 -17.80 15.95 5.74
N GLN A 23 -18.74 16.31 6.60
CA GLN A 23 -18.44 17.06 7.81
C GLN A 23 -19.37 16.69 8.97
N THR A 24 -18.77 16.56 10.16
CA THR A 24 -19.41 16.53 11.48
C THR A 24 -18.89 17.70 12.33
N ASP A 25 -19.23 17.74 13.62
CA ASP A 25 -18.75 18.80 14.53
C ASP A 25 -17.22 18.82 14.70
N LYS A 26 -16.56 17.66 14.52
CA LYS A 26 -15.11 17.50 14.77
C LYS A 26 -14.35 16.81 13.64
N VAL A 27 -15.03 16.31 12.62
CA VAL A 27 -14.40 15.57 11.51
C VAL A 27 -14.79 16.22 10.20
N TYR A 28 -13.80 16.44 9.35
CA TYR A 28 -13.93 17.01 8.02
C TYR A 28 -13.17 16.15 7.01
N VAL A 29 -13.79 15.87 5.87
CA VAL A 29 -13.21 15.11 4.76
C VAL A 29 -13.55 15.84 3.49
N GLU A 30 -12.59 16.04 2.60
CA GLU A 30 -12.86 16.62 1.28
C GLU A 30 -12.00 16.01 0.18
N ILE A 31 -12.54 16.00 -1.05
CA ILE A 31 -11.67 16.09 -2.22
C ILE A 31 -11.14 17.52 -2.25
N ASN A 32 -9.84 17.69 -2.02
CA ASN A 32 -9.27 19.00 -1.77
C ASN A 32 -9.04 19.77 -3.10
N PRO A 33 -9.56 21.00 -3.24
CA PRO A 33 -9.40 21.76 -4.48
C PRO A 33 -7.97 22.23 -4.76
N ASN A 34 -7.12 22.36 -3.74
CA ASN A 34 -5.70 22.66 -3.94
C ASN A 34 -4.97 21.44 -4.53
N GLU A 35 -5.19 20.25 -3.96
CA GLU A 35 -4.59 19.01 -4.44
C GLU A 35 -5.05 18.68 -5.88
N GLU A 36 -6.33 18.91 -6.20
CA GLU A 36 -6.83 18.70 -7.56
C GLU A 36 -6.27 19.75 -8.56
N LEU A 37 -6.10 21.00 -8.12
CA LEU A 37 -5.42 22.02 -8.93
C LEU A 37 -3.98 21.61 -9.25
N LEU A 38 -3.23 21.11 -8.25
CA LEU A 38 -1.90 20.55 -8.43
C LEU A 38 -1.94 19.37 -9.41
N SER A 39 -2.88 18.46 -9.23
CA SER A 39 -3.06 17.26 -10.07
C SER A 39 -3.29 17.59 -11.54
N ILE A 40 -4.13 18.59 -11.84
CA ILE A 40 -4.36 19.06 -13.21
C ILE A 40 -3.10 19.69 -13.80
N VAL A 41 -2.40 20.56 -13.05
CA VAL A 41 -1.16 21.19 -13.55
C VAL A 41 -0.07 20.14 -13.78
N TYR A 42 0.00 19.12 -12.91
CA TYR A 42 0.88 17.96 -13.08
C TYR A 42 0.56 17.18 -14.35
N TYR A 43 -0.71 16.85 -14.57
CA TYR A 43 -1.16 16.17 -15.79
C TYR A 43 -0.81 16.96 -17.06
N LEU A 44 -0.98 18.29 -17.06
CA LEU A 44 -0.58 19.13 -18.19
C LEU A 44 0.94 19.17 -18.40
N ALA A 45 1.71 19.00 -17.33
CA ALA A 45 3.17 18.96 -17.37
C ALA A 45 3.71 17.65 -17.96
N PHE A 46 3.16 16.51 -17.53
CA PHE A 46 3.74 15.18 -17.76
C PHE A 46 2.84 14.19 -18.53
N GLY A 47 1.56 14.52 -18.75
CA GLY A 47 0.61 13.66 -19.44
C GLY A 47 0.14 12.49 -18.57
N ALA A 48 -0.09 11.33 -19.19
CA ALA A 48 -0.48 10.09 -18.49
C ALA A 48 0.73 9.41 -17.81
N ASP A 49 1.41 10.16 -16.95
CA ASP A 49 2.55 9.73 -16.13
C ASP A 49 2.12 8.69 -15.06
N GLU A 50 3.08 8.01 -14.42
CA GLU A 50 2.79 6.85 -13.55
C GLU A 50 1.86 7.18 -12.38
N PHE A 51 1.95 8.40 -11.84
CA PHE A 51 1.12 8.87 -10.73
C PHE A 51 -0.32 9.20 -11.15
N VAL A 52 -0.62 9.34 -12.44
CA VAL A 52 -1.95 9.78 -12.90
C VAL A 52 -2.97 8.64 -12.87
N ILE A 53 -4.08 8.89 -12.18
CA ILE A 53 -5.17 7.92 -12.04
C ILE A 53 -6.02 7.92 -13.34
N PRO A 54 -6.25 6.76 -13.98
CA PRO A 54 -6.78 6.69 -15.33
C PRO A 54 -8.31 6.84 -15.39
N HIS A 55 -8.83 7.97 -14.90
CA HIS A 55 -10.24 8.35 -15.01
C HIS A 55 -10.56 8.83 -16.43
N HIS A 56 -10.77 7.90 -17.36
CA HIS A 56 -10.86 8.17 -18.80
C HIS A 56 -11.82 9.32 -19.18
N ASP A 57 -13.02 9.35 -18.58
CA ASP A 57 -14.00 10.40 -18.86
C ASP A 57 -13.58 11.75 -18.25
N TYR A 58 -13.05 11.74 -17.03
CA TYR A 58 -12.55 12.95 -16.37
C TYR A 58 -11.33 13.55 -17.08
N ILE A 59 -10.39 12.71 -17.53
CA ILE A 59 -9.21 13.14 -18.30
C ILE A 59 -9.63 13.81 -19.62
N GLN A 60 -10.68 13.32 -20.28
CA GLN A 60 -11.21 13.97 -21.48
C GLN A 60 -11.76 15.37 -21.17
N ASP A 61 -12.46 15.52 -20.05
CA ASP A 61 -12.97 16.81 -19.59
C ASP A 61 -11.80 17.77 -19.24
N VAL A 62 -10.75 17.28 -18.57
CA VAL A 62 -9.52 18.03 -18.26
C VAL A 62 -8.81 18.49 -19.54
N GLU A 63 -8.59 17.61 -20.51
CA GLU A 63 -7.97 17.98 -21.79
C GLU A 63 -8.83 18.99 -22.55
N ALA A 64 -10.15 18.81 -22.60
CA ALA A 64 -11.05 19.73 -23.29
C ALA A 64 -11.02 21.14 -22.68
N TYR A 65 -10.90 21.24 -21.35
CA TYR A 65 -10.94 22.51 -20.63
C TYR A 65 -9.57 23.19 -20.54
N PHE A 66 -8.50 22.43 -20.26
CA PHE A 66 -7.19 22.99 -19.92
C PHE A 66 -6.08 22.83 -20.98
N ALA A 67 -6.31 22.10 -22.09
CA ALA A 67 -5.23 21.86 -23.07
C ALA A 67 -4.59 23.13 -23.65
N SER A 68 -5.33 24.23 -23.76
CA SER A 68 -4.78 25.53 -24.21
C SER A 68 -3.76 26.14 -23.24
N TYR A 69 -3.72 25.65 -22.00
CA TYR A 69 -2.85 26.16 -20.93
C TYR A 69 -1.60 25.30 -20.71
N LYS A 70 -1.28 24.34 -21.60
CA LYS A 70 -0.05 23.51 -21.53
C LYS A 70 1.27 24.30 -21.51
N ASN A 71 1.23 25.58 -21.90
CA ASN A 71 2.38 26.50 -21.86
C ASN A 71 2.27 27.56 -20.74
N HIS A 72 1.31 27.43 -19.83
CA HIS A 72 1.15 28.35 -18.70
C HIS A 72 2.36 28.30 -17.75
N THR A 73 2.67 29.42 -17.10
CA THR A 73 3.82 29.55 -16.19
C THR A 73 3.82 28.49 -15.08
N ALA A 74 2.67 28.16 -14.50
CA ALA A 74 2.53 27.07 -13.52
C ALA A 74 3.04 25.72 -14.03
N VAL A 75 2.70 25.34 -15.27
CA VAL A 75 3.14 24.08 -15.89
C VAL A 75 4.66 24.08 -16.09
N GLN A 76 5.24 25.22 -16.47
CA GLN A 76 6.69 25.37 -16.67
C GLN A 76 7.46 25.30 -15.35
N ILE A 77 6.97 25.98 -14.31
CA ILE A 77 7.57 25.95 -12.97
C ILE A 77 7.50 24.54 -12.39
N LEU A 78 6.37 23.84 -12.56
CA LEU A 78 6.25 22.47 -12.08
C LEU A 78 7.22 21.52 -12.80
N ARG A 79 7.37 21.63 -14.13
CA ARG A 79 8.41 20.89 -14.88
C ARG A 79 9.82 21.17 -14.36
N GLN A 80 10.11 22.41 -13.99
CA GLN A 80 11.40 22.78 -13.42
C GLN A 80 11.60 22.18 -12.02
N TYR A 81 10.57 22.18 -11.17
CA TYR A 81 10.63 21.61 -9.82
C TYR A 81 10.97 20.11 -9.81
N PHE A 82 10.48 19.36 -10.80
CA PHE A 82 10.78 17.93 -10.96
C PHE A 82 11.98 17.63 -11.87
N SER A 83 12.71 18.64 -12.36
CA SER A 83 13.75 18.43 -13.40
C SER A 83 15.00 17.67 -12.93
N ASP A 84 15.21 17.60 -11.63
CA ASP A 84 16.29 16.93 -10.90
C ASP A 84 15.83 15.62 -10.25
N ALA A 85 14.57 15.22 -10.40
CA ALA A 85 14.09 13.91 -9.96
C ALA A 85 14.32 12.89 -11.08
N GLU A 86 15.31 12.03 -10.91
CA GLU A 86 15.73 11.02 -11.90
C GLU A 86 14.97 9.70 -11.74
N THR A 87 14.44 9.42 -10.56
CA THR A 87 13.72 8.17 -10.24
C THR A 87 12.27 8.42 -9.84
N ILE A 88 11.44 7.37 -9.90
CA ILE A 88 10.03 7.45 -9.45
C ILE A 88 9.96 7.76 -7.94
N PRO A 89 10.72 7.12 -7.04
CA PRO A 89 10.72 7.48 -5.62
C PRO A 89 11.09 8.94 -5.34
N GLN A 90 12.05 9.51 -6.09
CA GLN A 90 12.40 10.93 -5.95
C GLN A 90 11.25 11.85 -6.38
N ARG A 91 10.51 11.48 -7.43
CA ARG A 91 9.31 12.21 -7.84
C ARG A 91 8.18 12.04 -6.82
N ASP A 92 7.98 10.84 -6.29
CA ASP A 92 6.99 10.56 -5.23
C ASP A 92 7.25 11.44 -4.01
N TYR A 93 8.50 11.46 -3.51
CA TYR A 93 8.90 12.30 -2.40
C TYR A 93 8.68 13.80 -2.67
N LYS A 94 9.05 14.29 -3.85
CA LYS A 94 8.80 15.69 -4.23
C LYS A 94 7.31 16.03 -4.32
N LEU A 95 6.50 15.10 -4.80
CA LEU A 95 5.05 15.27 -4.90
C LEU A 95 4.42 15.31 -3.51
N PHE A 96 4.81 14.39 -2.63
CA PHE A 96 4.50 14.38 -1.19
C PHE A 96 4.84 15.72 -0.52
N VAL A 97 6.08 16.21 -0.68
CA VAL A 97 6.53 17.50 -0.09
C VAL A 97 5.67 18.66 -0.60
N LEU A 98 5.36 18.68 -1.89
CA LEU A 98 4.56 19.75 -2.48
C LEU A 98 3.10 19.70 -2.01
N ASP A 99 2.54 18.52 -1.81
CA ASP A 99 1.19 18.31 -1.30
C ASP A 99 1.07 18.74 0.17
N ALA A 100 1.96 18.26 1.04
CA ALA A 100 2.05 18.72 2.42
C ALA A 100 2.20 20.25 2.52
N TYR A 101 2.89 20.87 1.55
CA TYR A 101 3.01 22.32 1.49
C TYR A 101 1.71 23.02 1.07
N ILE A 102 0.99 22.49 0.08
CA ILE A 102 -0.20 23.13 -0.50
C ILE A 102 -1.40 23.14 0.46
N LEU A 103 -1.47 22.18 1.38
CA LEU A 103 -2.49 22.11 2.42
C LEU A 103 -2.37 23.26 3.46
N GLN A 104 -1.28 24.04 3.43
CA GLN A 104 -1.13 25.24 4.25
C GLN A 104 -1.93 26.45 3.75
N PHE A 105 -2.66 26.33 2.64
CA PHE A 105 -3.29 27.44 1.95
C PHE A 105 -4.80 27.26 1.84
N SER A 106 -5.53 28.38 1.89
CA SER A 106 -6.97 28.40 1.59
C SER A 106 -7.26 27.91 0.19
N ASN A 107 -8.52 27.60 -0.10
CA ASN A 107 -8.93 27.15 -1.44
C ASN A 107 -8.54 28.15 -2.55
N PRO A 108 -8.39 27.66 -3.81
CA PRO A 108 -8.23 28.54 -4.96
C PRO A 108 -9.50 29.36 -5.21
N PRO A 109 -9.41 30.50 -5.92
CA PRO A 109 -8.21 31.08 -6.50
C PRO A 109 -7.39 31.95 -5.53
N GLU A 110 -7.79 32.12 -4.28
CA GLU A 110 -7.08 32.97 -3.33
C GLU A 110 -5.76 32.36 -2.87
N MET A 111 -5.74 31.05 -2.56
CA MET A 111 -4.57 30.32 -2.04
C MET A 111 -3.76 31.15 -1.04
N LYS A 112 -4.44 31.70 -0.02
CA LYS A 112 -3.80 32.50 1.04
C LYS A 112 -3.31 31.53 2.10
N ARG A 113 -2.07 31.70 2.55
CA ARG A 113 -1.52 30.90 3.64
C ARG A 113 -2.40 31.04 4.88
N ILE A 114 -2.90 29.92 5.39
CA ILE A 114 -3.72 29.80 6.59
C ILE A 114 -2.90 29.23 7.76
N TYR A 115 -1.92 28.36 7.47
CA TYR A 115 -1.01 27.81 8.48
C TYR A 115 0.41 28.37 8.26
N ALA A 116 1.02 28.87 9.34
CA ALA A 116 2.31 29.56 9.28
C ALA A 116 3.49 28.69 9.76
N GLY A 117 3.27 27.38 9.94
CA GLY A 117 4.25 26.45 10.52
C GLY A 117 5.48 26.22 9.63
N TRP A 118 5.29 26.19 8.31
CA TRP A 118 6.37 25.91 7.36
C TRP A 118 6.38 26.89 6.18
N GLN A 119 7.51 27.56 5.97
CA GLN A 119 7.73 28.51 4.87
C GLN A 119 8.94 28.08 4.05
N ASP A 120 8.77 28.04 2.73
CA ASP A 120 9.80 27.71 1.77
C ASP A 120 9.63 28.61 0.53
N SER A 121 10.68 29.40 0.24
CA SER A 121 10.60 30.40 -0.83
C SER A 121 10.53 29.82 -2.23
N ASP A 122 11.00 28.59 -2.43
CA ASP A 122 10.92 27.93 -3.73
C ASP A 122 9.54 27.29 -3.93
N LEU A 123 8.99 26.67 -2.89
CA LEU A 123 7.61 26.18 -2.92
C LEU A 123 6.59 27.32 -3.02
N ASP A 124 6.83 28.47 -2.36
CA ASP A 124 5.98 29.66 -2.49
C ASP A 124 5.84 30.14 -3.95
N LYS A 125 6.90 30.03 -4.76
CA LYS A 125 6.82 30.36 -6.20
C LYS A 125 5.88 29.43 -6.95
N ILE A 126 5.85 28.14 -6.56
CA ILE A 126 4.92 27.16 -7.13
C ILE A 126 3.49 27.54 -6.75
N ILE A 127 3.25 27.86 -5.47
CA ILE A 127 1.92 28.28 -4.99
C ILE A 127 1.44 29.55 -5.71
N ASP A 128 2.29 30.56 -5.88
CA ASP A 128 1.93 31.78 -6.61
C ASP A 128 1.58 31.50 -8.08
N ALA A 129 2.28 30.55 -8.70
CA ALA A 129 2.01 30.12 -10.06
C ALA A 129 0.70 29.33 -10.16
N LEU A 130 0.41 28.43 -9.22
CA LEU A 130 -0.86 27.71 -9.12
C LEU A 130 -2.03 28.66 -8.89
N ARG A 131 -1.86 29.67 -8.01
CA ARG A 131 -2.85 30.73 -7.79
C ARG A 131 -3.20 31.46 -9.09
N THR A 132 -2.17 31.83 -9.86
CA THR A 132 -2.35 32.50 -11.16
C THR A 132 -3.05 31.58 -12.16
N PHE A 133 -2.66 30.30 -12.22
CA PHE A 133 -3.32 29.32 -13.08
C PHE A 133 -4.80 29.17 -12.74
N ALA A 134 -5.14 29.08 -11.45
CA ALA A 134 -6.52 28.96 -10.99
C ALA A 134 -7.38 30.17 -11.41
N GLN A 135 -6.80 31.37 -11.40
CA GLN A 135 -7.46 32.61 -11.85
C GLN A 135 -7.64 32.63 -13.37
N ASP A 136 -6.57 32.35 -14.13
CA ASP A 136 -6.56 32.45 -15.60
C ASP A 136 -7.43 31.37 -16.29
N THR A 137 -7.75 30.30 -15.57
CA THR A 137 -8.53 29.16 -16.07
C THR A 137 -9.95 29.09 -15.48
N ASN A 138 -10.29 29.92 -14.50
CA ASN A 138 -11.50 29.74 -13.68
C ASN A 138 -11.59 28.31 -13.09
N PHE A 139 -10.49 27.81 -12.53
CA PHE A 139 -10.40 26.42 -12.05
C PHE A 139 -11.56 26.01 -11.13
N MET A 140 -12.01 26.89 -10.22
CA MET A 140 -13.11 26.55 -9.31
C MET A 140 -14.46 26.37 -10.00
N GLU A 141 -14.67 26.94 -11.19
CA GLU A 141 -15.85 26.64 -12.01
C GLU A 141 -15.78 25.22 -12.58
N PHE A 142 -14.61 24.82 -13.08
CA PHE A 142 -14.34 23.45 -13.51
C PHE A 142 -14.54 22.48 -12.34
N PHE A 143 -13.87 22.68 -11.21
CA PHE A 143 -13.93 21.79 -10.05
C PHE A 143 -15.37 21.52 -9.60
N LYS A 144 -16.18 22.59 -9.44
CA LYS A 144 -17.59 22.48 -9.02
C LYS A 144 -18.48 21.82 -10.07
N ALA A 145 -18.20 22.02 -11.36
CA ALA A 145 -18.94 21.36 -12.43
C ALA A 145 -18.70 19.84 -12.48
N HIS A 146 -17.63 19.36 -11.85
CA HIS A 146 -17.18 17.97 -11.92
C HIS A 146 -17.38 17.19 -10.61
N GLU A 147 -18.08 17.75 -9.61
CA GLU A 147 -18.32 17.09 -8.31
C GLU A 147 -18.92 15.68 -8.40
N ARG A 148 -19.64 15.37 -9.49
CA ARG A 148 -20.18 14.02 -9.73
C ARG A 148 -19.11 12.93 -9.77
N TYR A 149 -17.88 13.27 -10.19
CA TYR A 149 -16.76 12.33 -10.31
C TYR A 149 -16.19 11.99 -8.93
N TYR A 150 -16.16 12.97 -8.04
CA TYR A 150 -15.61 12.90 -6.68
C TYR A 150 -16.49 12.08 -5.73
N LYS A 151 -17.80 12.10 -5.97
CA LYS A 151 -18.81 11.53 -5.07
C LYS A 151 -18.54 10.08 -4.68
N ARG A 152 -18.15 9.22 -5.63
CA ARG A 152 -17.90 7.80 -5.35
C ARG A 152 -16.77 7.62 -4.33
N ASP A 153 -15.74 8.44 -4.42
CA ASP A 153 -14.54 8.29 -3.61
C ASP A 153 -14.76 8.90 -2.24
N LEU A 154 -15.33 10.10 -2.19
CA LEU A 154 -15.79 10.71 -0.94
C LEU A 154 -16.75 9.79 -0.17
N GLU A 155 -17.67 9.09 -0.84
CA GLU A 155 -18.56 8.12 -0.20
C GLU A 155 -17.77 7.00 0.49
N VAL A 156 -16.65 6.52 -0.06
CA VAL A 156 -15.79 5.50 0.57
C VAL A 156 -15.21 6.03 1.87
N TYR A 157 -14.59 7.20 1.80
CA TYR A 157 -13.93 7.81 2.96
C TYR A 157 -14.92 8.19 4.06
N ALA A 158 -16.08 8.76 3.69
CA ALA A 158 -17.12 9.08 4.63
C ALA A 158 -17.70 7.83 5.31
N SER A 159 -17.91 6.74 4.55
CA SER A 159 -18.36 5.46 5.12
C SER A 159 -17.31 4.83 6.03
N ALA A 160 -16.03 4.87 5.64
CA ALA A 160 -14.91 4.40 6.43
C ALA A 160 -14.86 5.08 7.80
N ILE A 161 -14.85 6.42 7.82
CA ILE A 161 -14.83 7.23 9.05
C ILE A 161 -16.05 6.96 9.94
N GLN A 162 -17.22 6.65 9.37
CA GLN A 162 -18.39 6.31 10.17
C GLN A 162 -18.28 4.95 10.88
N LEU A 163 -17.47 4.02 10.36
CA LEU A 163 -17.22 2.74 11.03
C LEU A 163 -16.42 2.95 12.33
N LEU A 164 -15.47 3.87 12.33
CA LEU A 164 -14.67 4.24 13.50
C LEU A 164 -14.39 5.75 13.49
N PRO A 165 -15.26 6.58 14.09
CA PRO A 165 -15.08 8.03 14.11
C PRO A 165 -13.84 8.44 14.93
N PRO A 166 -12.89 9.21 14.36
CA PRO A 166 -11.66 9.61 15.06
C PRO A 166 -11.93 10.36 16.36
N ASP A 167 -12.88 11.29 16.39
CA ASP A 167 -13.19 12.06 17.60
C ASP A 167 -13.80 11.20 18.72
N GLU A 168 -14.53 10.14 18.36
CA GLU A 168 -15.07 9.21 19.35
C GLU A 168 -14.04 8.21 19.85
N PHE A 169 -13.19 7.69 18.96
CA PHE A 169 -12.16 6.71 19.30
C PHE A 169 -10.99 7.34 20.06
N MET A 170 -10.43 8.43 19.52
CA MET A 170 -9.21 9.05 20.05
C MET A 170 -9.42 9.69 21.43
N LYS A 171 -10.66 10.08 21.80
CA LYS A 171 -10.97 10.75 23.10
C LYS A 171 -10.55 9.96 24.34
N HIS A 172 -10.37 8.65 24.20
CA HIS A 172 -9.95 7.76 25.27
C HIS A 172 -8.43 7.80 25.52
N TYR A 173 -7.66 8.32 24.56
CA TYR A 173 -6.21 8.20 24.50
C TYR A 173 -5.51 9.57 24.36
N MET A 174 -6.24 10.62 24.02
CA MET A 174 -5.74 11.99 23.91
C MET A 174 -6.67 13.03 24.55
N ASN A 175 -6.12 14.19 24.86
CA ASN A 175 -6.88 15.34 25.35
C ASN A 175 -7.46 16.12 24.16
N LEU A 176 -8.71 15.83 23.80
CA LEU A 176 -9.40 16.47 22.66
C LEU A 176 -9.95 17.89 22.92
N THR A 177 -9.34 18.65 23.82
CA THR A 177 -9.81 20.01 24.11
C THR A 177 -9.37 20.94 22.98
N ASN A 178 -10.31 21.36 22.12
CA ASN A 178 -10.09 22.13 20.89
C ASN A 178 -9.31 21.34 19.83
N VAL A 179 -9.85 20.19 19.41
CA VAL A 179 -9.28 19.36 18.34
C VAL A 179 -10.29 19.20 17.19
N MET A 180 -9.78 19.22 15.96
CA MET A 180 -10.49 18.88 14.72
C MET A 180 -9.70 17.82 13.94
N PHE A 181 -10.40 16.95 13.24
CA PHE A 181 -9.82 15.95 12.35
C PHE A 181 -10.13 16.33 10.90
N GLU A 182 -9.10 16.45 10.06
CA GLU A 182 -9.22 16.84 8.66
C GLU A 182 -8.52 15.83 7.73
N PHE A 183 -9.25 15.36 6.71
CA PHE A 183 -8.74 14.40 5.73
C PHE A 183 -8.91 14.96 4.31
N HIS A 184 -7.79 15.19 3.63
CA HIS A 184 -7.69 15.80 2.31
C HIS A 184 -7.30 14.76 1.27
N LEU A 185 -8.05 14.72 0.17
CA LEU A 185 -7.96 13.64 -0.81
C LEU A 185 -7.72 14.16 -2.24
N PRO A 186 -6.65 13.72 -2.92
CA PRO A 186 -6.46 14.02 -4.33
C PRO A 186 -7.37 13.13 -5.18
N TYR A 187 -7.74 13.60 -6.38
CA TYR A 187 -8.61 12.84 -7.28
C TYR A 187 -7.89 12.37 -8.55
N LEU A 188 -7.24 13.26 -9.29
CA LEU A 188 -6.58 12.89 -10.56
C LEU A 188 -5.18 12.28 -10.38
N LEU A 189 -4.49 12.55 -9.27
CA LEU A 189 -3.11 12.14 -9.03
C LEU A 189 -3.01 11.27 -7.77
N CYS A 190 -2.29 10.17 -7.85
CA CYS A 190 -1.91 9.37 -6.69
C CYS A 190 -0.72 10.06 -6.01
N ILE A 191 -0.98 10.70 -4.87
CA ILE A 191 0.02 11.36 -4.04
C ILE A 191 0.23 10.49 -2.80
N HIS A 192 1.50 10.25 -2.43
CA HIS A 192 1.85 9.51 -1.23
C HIS A 192 1.17 10.11 0.00
N GLY A 193 0.42 9.28 0.72
CA GLY A 193 -0.31 9.68 1.91
C GLY A 193 0.60 10.17 3.03
N HIS A 194 0.14 11.14 3.80
CA HIS A 194 0.94 11.67 4.89
C HIS A 194 0.09 12.34 5.97
N SER A 195 0.65 12.44 7.17
CA SER A 195 0.00 13.13 8.28
C SER A 195 -0.13 14.62 8.00
N PHE A 196 -1.18 15.20 8.55
CA PHE A 196 -1.48 16.62 8.45
C PHE A 196 -1.73 17.19 9.84
N TYR A 197 -0.73 17.90 10.35
CA TYR A 197 -0.81 18.61 11.62
C TYR A 197 -0.81 20.11 11.43
N ALA A 198 -1.83 20.77 11.97
CA ALA A 198 -1.95 22.23 11.93
C ALA A 198 -2.55 22.80 13.23
N LYS A 199 -2.45 24.12 13.38
CA LYS A 199 -3.07 24.85 14.48
C LYS A 199 -3.71 26.13 13.98
N ASP A 200 -5.02 26.27 14.18
CA ASP A 200 -5.79 27.48 13.86
C ASP A 200 -6.55 28.00 15.06
N ASN A 201 -6.36 29.27 15.40
CA ASN A 201 -7.12 29.96 16.46
C ASN A 201 -7.20 29.22 17.81
N GLY A 202 -6.18 28.40 18.13
CA GLY A 202 -6.13 27.58 19.35
C GLY A 202 -6.80 26.20 19.25
N THR A 203 -7.30 25.83 18.07
CA THR A 203 -7.72 24.49 17.70
C THR A 203 -6.54 23.74 17.05
N GLU A 204 -6.27 22.53 17.52
CA GLU A 204 -5.30 21.61 16.92
C GLU A 204 -6.01 20.75 15.88
N ILE A 205 -5.37 20.56 14.75
CA ILE A 205 -5.91 19.83 13.60
C ILE A 205 -4.99 18.64 13.34
N TYR A 206 -5.59 17.46 13.31
CA TYR A 206 -4.95 16.17 13.03
C TYR A 206 -5.58 15.54 11.79
N GLY A 207 -4.89 14.63 11.14
CA GLY A 207 -5.45 13.87 10.02
C GLY A 207 -4.43 13.65 8.91
N SER A 208 -4.87 13.71 7.66
CA SER A 208 -4.00 13.34 6.54
C SER A 208 -4.28 14.08 5.24
N GLY A 209 -3.24 14.13 4.40
CA GLY A 209 -3.28 14.48 2.98
C GLY A 209 -2.89 13.29 2.10
N GLY A 210 -3.12 13.40 0.81
CA GLY A 210 -2.78 12.34 -0.15
C GLY A 210 -3.72 11.12 -0.09
N MET A 211 -3.22 9.97 -0.56
CA MET A 211 -3.95 8.71 -0.56
C MET A 211 -3.00 7.53 -0.38
N PRO A 212 -3.50 6.32 -0.02
CA PRO A 212 -2.61 5.17 0.07
C PRO A 212 -2.09 4.81 -1.33
N PRO A 213 -0.78 4.96 -1.62
CA PRO A 213 -0.24 4.56 -2.91
C PRO A 213 -0.11 3.04 -2.96
N LEU A 214 0.40 2.48 -4.08
CA LEU A 214 0.95 1.12 -4.02
C LEU A 214 2.31 1.18 -3.32
N VAL A 215 2.28 1.27 -1.99
CA VAL A 215 3.40 0.78 -1.18
C VAL A 215 3.24 -0.73 -1.12
N ARG A 216 4.33 -1.48 -1.30
CA ARG A 216 4.34 -2.95 -1.26
C ARG A 216 3.66 -3.52 -0.01
N ARG A 217 3.62 -2.71 1.05
CA ARG A 217 3.02 -2.88 2.37
C ARG A 217 1.53 -3.20 2.40
N ALA A 218 0.69 -2.49 1.63
CA ALA A 218 -0.76 -2.63 1.64
C ALA A 218 -1.34 -2.65 0.21
N PRO A 219 -1.04 -3.69 -0.59
CA PRO A 219 -1.43 -3.75 -1.99
C PRO A 219 -2.97 -3.79 -2.16
N PRO A 220 -3.50 -3.15 -3.21
CA PRO A 220 -4.93 -3.10 -3.45
C PRO A 220 -5.50 -4.50 -3.72
N ARG A 221 -6.60 -4.84 -3.04
CA ARG A 221 -7.29 -6.15 -3.19
C ARG A 221 -8.65 -6.03 -3.86
N THR A 222 -9.12 -4.82 -4.10
CA THR A 222 -10.45 -4.55 -4.64
C THR A 222 -10.37 -3.84 -5.99
N LEU A 223 -11.44 -3.89 -6.77
CA LEU A 223 -11.51 -3.12 -8.01
C LEU A 223 -11.34 -1.62 -7.74
N TRP A 224 -11.95 -1.10 -6.68
CA TRP A 224 -11.91 0.32 -6.35
C TRP A 224 -10.48 0.77 -5.97
N SER A 225 -9.80 0.02 -5.09
CA SER A 225 -8.41 0.32 -4.73
C SER A 225 -7.44 0.14 -5.92
N LEU A 226 -7.65 -0.89 -6.75
CA LEU A 226 -6.84 -1.15 -7.95
C LEU A 226 -6.93 -0.02 -9.00
N GLU A 227 -8.10 0.61 -9.12
CA GLU A 227 -8.32 1.73 -10.03
C GLU A 227 -7.55 2.99 -9.59
N ARG A 228 -7.09 3.08 -8.34
CA ARG A 228 -6.51 4.28 -7.71
C ARG A 228 -5.02 4.14 -7.38
N ALA A 229 -4.63 3.02 -6.80
CA ALA A 229 -3.26 2.77 -6.38
C ALA A 229 -2.30 2.74 -7.57
N LYS A 230 -1.10 3.32 -7.39
CA LYS A 230 -0.01 3.37 -8.36
C LYS A 230 1.28 2.89 -7.75
N ASP A 231 2.07 2.11 -8.50
CA ASP A 231 3.45 1.76 -8.10
C ASP A 231 4.32 3.01 -8.14
N THR A 232 4.42 3.70 -7.00
CA THR A 232 5.22 4.91 -6.86
C THR A 232 6.72 4.61 -6.67
N ILE A 233 7.13 3.35 -6.85
CA ILE A 233 8.54 2.95 -6.73
C ILE A 233 9.12 2.59 -8.10
N PHE A 234 8.40 1.79 -8.91
CA PHE A 234 8.90 1.35 -10.23
C PHE A 234 7.93 1.56 -11.39
N GLY A 235 6.73 2.09 -11.15
CA GLY A 235 5.76 2.34 -12.21
C GLY A 235 5.24 1.07 -12.88
N LEU A 236 5.38 -0.09 -12.20
CA LEU A 236 4.98 -1.37 -12.77
C LEU A 236 3.45 -1.53 -12.76
N PRO A 237 2.89 -2.22 -13.77
CA PRO A 237 1.46 -2.44 -13.84
C PRO A 237 1.00 -3.46 -12.80
N LEU A 238 -0.18 -3.22 -12.23
CA LEU A 238 -0.83 -4.15 -11.32
C LEU A 238 -1.46 -5.34 -12.09
N ASN A 239 -1.46 -6.50 -11.45
CA ASN A 239 -2.17 -7.67 -11.92
C ASN A 239 -3.68 -7.48 -11.74
N ALA A 240 -4.47 -7.96 -12.70
CA ALA A 240 -5.93 -7.93 -12.64
C ALA A 240 -6.47 -9.06 -11.73
N VAL A 241 -6.11 -8.97 -10.45
CA VAL A 241 -6.54 -9.87 -9.37
C VAL A 241 -7.17 -9.01 -8.29
N TYR A 242 -8.50 -9.05 -8.22
CA TYR A 242 -9.26 -8.22 -7.31
C TYR A 242 -10.62 -8.84 -7.03
N VAL A 243 -11.21 -8.45 -5.90
CA VAL A 243 -12.62 -8.69 -5.58
C VAL A 243 -13.42 -7.38 -5.67
N ASN A 244 -14.75 -7.46 -5.68
CA ASN A 244 -15.59 -6.29 -5.48
C ASN A 244 -16.11 -6.32 -4.05
N ASN A 245 -15.35 -5.73 -3.11
CA ASN A 245 -15.66 -5.76 -1.69
C ASN A 245 -15.59 -4.34 -1.11
N ARG A 246 -16.77 -3.74 -0.93
CA ARG A 246 -16.91 -2.39 -0.39
C ARG A 246 -16.39 -2.27 1.04
N LYS A 247 -16.62 -3.27 1.88
CA LYS A 247 -16.15 -3.25 3.27
C LYS A 247 -14.63 -3.23 3.33
N PHE A 248 -13.96 -3.94 2.43
CA PHE A 248 -12.51 -3.92 2.32
C PHE A 248 -12.02 -2.54 1.86
N ASP A 249 -12.70 -1.87 0.91
CA ASP A 249 -12.37 -0.49 0.54
C ASP A 249 -12.40 0.44 1.78
N GLU A 250 -13.45 0.31 2.60
CA GLU A 250 -13.62 1.11 3.81
C GLU A 250 -12.55 0.79 4.87
N LEU A 251 -12.18 -0.48 5.04
CA LEU A 251 -11.11 -0.90 5.95
C LEU A 251 -9.73 -0.45 5.47
N TRP A 252 -9.46 -0.46 4.16
CA TRP A 252 -8.21 0.03 3.58
C TRP A 252 -8.04 1.54 3.75
N ILE A 253 -9.13 2.30 3.63
CA ILE A 253 -9.10 3.73 3.94
C ILE A 253 -8.97 4.00 5.44
N LEU A 254 -9.66 3.23 6.29
CA LEU A 254 -9.49 3.35 7.74
C LEU A 254 -8.07 3.03 8.19
N ASP A 255 -7.44 2.02 7.58
CA ASP A 255 -6.05 1.65 7.84
C ASP A 255 -5.12 2.84 7.60
N PHE A 256 -5.22 3.47 6.43
CA PHE A 256 -4.49 4.68 6.11
C PHE A 256 -4.77 5.82 7.10
N ILE A 257 -6.04 6.15 7.35
CA ILE A 257 -6.41 7.21 8.28
C ILE A 257 -5.81 6.99 9.67
N TYR A 258 -5.93 5.77 10.20
CA TYR A 258 -5.43 5.48 11.54
C TYR A 258 -3.91 5.29 11.57
N HIS A 259 -3.28 4.92 10.46
CA HIS A 259 -1.83 4.98 10.33
C HIS A 259 -1.35 6.43 10.45
N GLU A 260 -1.91 7.37 9.68
CA GLU A 260 -1.49 8.77 9.73
C GLU A 260 -1.78 9.43 11.09
N LEU A 261 -2.94 9.14 11.69
CA LEU A 261 -3.24 9.58 13.05
C LEU A 261 -2.30 8.93 14.10
N GLY A 262 -1.67 7.82 13.76
CA GLY A 262 -0.63 7.19 14.55
C GLY A 262 0.61 8.07 14.64
N HIS A 263 1.09 8.61 13.51
CA HIS A 263 2.17 9.61 13.51
C HIS A 263 1.82 10.83 14.37
N ASP A 264 0.59 11.35 14.23
CA ASP A 264 0.12 12.52 14.98
C ASP A 264 0.20 12.34 16.51
N ILE A 265 0.06 11.11 17.02
CA ILE A 265 0.10 10.84 18.46
C ILE A 265 1.45 10.37 18.98
N THR A 266 2.33 9.87 18.11
CA THR A 266 3.60 9.27 18.55
C THR A 266 4.81 10.12 18.20
N SER A 267 4.82 10.80 17.06
CA SER A 267 6.04 11.43 16.51
C SER A 267 6.67 12.46 17.44
N GLU A 268 5.90 13.34 18.10
CA GLU A 268 6.45 14.32 19.05
C GLU A 268 7.27 13.65 20.17
N LYS A 269 6.79 12.52 20.68
CA LYS A 269 7.48 11.79 21.75
C LYS A 269 8.63 10.94 21.22
N LEU A 270 8.53 10.41 20.02
CA LEU A 270 9.66 9.75 19.36
C LEU A 270 10.80 10.74 19.14
N ASP A 271 10.50 11.95 18.67
CA ASP A 271 11.46 13.05 18.50
C ASP A 271 12.06 13.48 19.84
N GLU A 272 11.25 13.66 20.89
CA GLU A 272 11.69 14.03 22.24
C GLU A 272 12.74 13.05 22.80
N TYR A 273 12.57 11.76 22.52
CA TYR A 273 13.42 10.68 23.03
C TYR A 273 14.38 10.10 21.98
N TYR A 274 14.55 10.76 20.83
CA TYR A 274 15.26 10.22 19.67
C TYR A 274 16.62 9.62 20.03
N SER A 275 17.55 10.43 20.53
CA SER A 275 18.92 10.00 20.83
C SER A 275 19.03 8.99 21.99
N SER A 276 18.04 8.95 22.88
CA SER A 276 18.12 8.11 24.09
C SER A 276 17.42 6.76 23.95
N GLU A 277 16.37 6.68 23.13
CA GLU A 277 15.46 5.52 23.11
C GLU A 277 15.12 5.05 21.67
N VAL A 278 15.11 5.94 20.66
CA VAL A 278 14.81 5.57 19.26
C VAL A 278 16.05 5.17 18.48
N GLU A 279 17.09 6.01 18.47
CA GLU A 279 18.38 5.74 17.81
C GLU A 279 18.98 4.36 18.20
N PRO A 280 18.91 3.94 19.49
CA PRO A 280 19.37 2.60 19.89
C PRO A 280 18.64 1.42 19.25
N LEU A 281 17.45 1.63 18.65
CA LEU A 281 16.67 0.59 17.96
C LEU A 281 17.06 0.41 16.48
N ARG A 282 18.03 1.19 15.96
CA ARG A 282 18.45 1.12 14.55
C ARG A 282 18.84 -0.28 14.08
N TYR A 283 19.32 -1.15 14.97
CA TYR A 283 19.64 -2.55 14.66
C TYR A 283 18.45 -3.36 14.11
N LEU A 284 17.21 -2.95 14.39
CA LEU A 284 16.00 -3.56 13.82
C LEU A 284 15.94 -3.31 12.30
N GLU A 285 16.21 -2.08 11.87
CA GLU A 285 16.25 -1.69 10.45
C GLU A 285 17.47 -2.27 9.75
N ASP A 286 18.64 -2.24 10.39
CA ASP A 286 19.86 -2.85 9.85
C ASP A 286 19.62 -4.33 9.53
N THR A 287 18.85 -5.04 10.36
CA THR A 287 18.50 -6.45 10.10
C THR A 287 17.63 -6.62 8.85
N ILE A 288 16.73 -5.67 8.57
CA ILE A 288 15.93 -5.68 7.34
C ILE A 288 16.82 -5.38 6.15
N GLU A 289 17.65 -4.33 6.20
CA GLU A 289 18.53 -3.93 5.10
C GLU A 289 19.58 -5.01 4.75
N GLU A 290 20.03 -5.81 5.73
CA GLU A 290 20.90 -6.97 5.49
C GLU A 290 20.21 -8.10 4.69
N ASP A 291 18.92 -8.32 4.92
CA ASP A 291 18.16 -9.40 4.27
C ASP A 291 17.49 -8.95 2.96
N MET A 292 16.94 -7.73 2.94
CA MET A 292 16.23 -7.09 1.83
C MET A 292 16.88 -5.75 1.45
N PRO A 293 18.14 -5.76 0.94
CA PRO A 293 18.90 -4.54 0.65
C PRO A 293 18.32 -3.74 -0.51
N TYR A 294 17.55 -4.36 -1.38
CA TYR A 294 16.97 -3.69 -2.54
C TYR A 294 15.74 -2.90 -2.13
N LEU A 295 14.87 -3.47 -1.29
CA LEU A 295 13.80 -2.73 -0.62
C LEU A 295 14.35 -1.53 0.15
N GLY A 296 15.37 -1.75 0.99
CA GLY A 296 15.99 -0.70 1.80
C GLY A 296 16.62 0.45 1.01
N ALA A 297 16.93 0.25 -0.28
CA ALA A 297 17.50 1.30 -1.12
C ALA A 297 16.44 2.23 -1.76
N TYR A 298 15.26 1.71 -2.14
CA TYR A 298 14.27 2.47 -2.93
C TYR A 298 13.01 2.84 -2.18
N ASP A 299 12.72 2.15 -1.09
CA ASP A 299 11.57 2.47 -0.27
C ASP A 299 11.91 3.68 0.63
N ILE A 300 11.12 4.75 0.51
CA ILE A 300 11.41 6.05 1.14
C ILE A 300 11.45 5.96 2.67
N HIS A 301 10.82 4.93 3.24
CA HIS A 301 10.80 4.65 4.68
C HIS A 301 12.15 4.16 5.22
N PHE A 302 13.13 3.89 4.36
CA PHE A 302 14.51 3.55 4.74
C PHE A 302 15.49 4.71 4.53
N TRP A 303 15.06 5.84 3.98
CA TRP A 303 15.97 6.95 3.63
C TRP A 303 16.42 7.79 4.83
N PHE A 304 15.76 7.64 5.98
CA PHE A 304 16.15 8.28 7.23
C PHE A 304 16.43 7.22 8.28
N ASP A 305 17.47 7.46 9.09
CA ASP A 305 17.83 6.61 10.20
C ASP A 305 16.62 6.47 11.15
N THR A 306 16.20 5.24 11.43
CA THR A 306 15.09 4.89 12.35
C THR A 306 13.66 5.20 11.86
N MET A 307 13.45 5.55 10.59
CA MET A 307 12.11 5.88 10.08
C MET A 307 11.13 4.69 10.13
N MET A 308 11.58 3.45 9.94
CA MET A 308 10.74 2.26 10.14
C MET A 308 10.29 2.11 11.59
N ILE A 309 11.03 2.66 12.56
CA ILE A 309 10.56 2.73 13.94
C ILE A 309 9.33 3.66 14.00
N TYR A 310 9.36 4.83 13.38
CA TYR A 310 8.22 5.75 13.32
C TYR A 310 7.00 5.12 12.63
N GLU A 311 7.22 4.50 11.47
CA GLU A 311 6.20 3.72 10.76
C GLU A 311 5.59 2.68 11.70
N SER A 312 6.43 1.88 12.36
CA SER A 312 5.95 0.78 13.20
C SER A 312 5.05 1.23 14.37
N PHE A 313 5.24 2.45 14.88
CA PHE A 313 4.35 3.04 15.88
C PHE A 313 3.01 3.47 15.26
N ALA A 314 3.03 4.07 14.08
CA ALA A 314 1.82 4.38 13.32
C ALA A 314 1.02 3.12 13.00
N ASP A 315 1.71 2.05 12.66
CA ASP A 315 1.14 0.75 12.28
C ASP A 315 0.53 -0.04 13.41
N ALA A 316 1.22 -0.04 14.56
CA ALA A 316 0.67 -0.61 15.77
C ALA A 316 -0.60 0.15 16.21
N TRP A 317 -0.66 1.47 15.95
CA TRP A 317 -1.87 2.26 16.19
C TRP A 317 -3.00 1.89 15.22
N ALA A 318 -2.70 1.80 13.93
CA ALA A 318 -3.64 1.37 12.89
C ALA A 318 -4.22 -0.02 13.19
N TYR A 319 -3.35 -1.00 13.49
CA TYR A 319 -3.77 -2.33 13.93
C TYR A 319 -4.67 -2.26 15.17
N PHE A 320 -4.26 -1.49 16.19
CA PHE A 320 -5.03 -1.37 17.42
C PHE A 320 -6.43 -0.81 17.14
N ALA A 321 -6.55 0.25 16.35
CA ALA A 321 -7.83 0.83 15.94
C ALA A 321 -8.68 -0.17 15.13
N LEU A 322 -8.14 -0.72 14.05
CA LEU A 322 -8.84 -1.63 13.16
C LEU A 322 -9.30 -2.92 13.84
N SER A 323 -8.54 -3.42 14.83
CA SER A 323 -8.91 -4.63 15.58
C SER A 323 -10.23 -4.49 16.36
N HIS A 324 -10.70 -3.25 16.60
CA HIS A 324 -12.02 -2.98 17.19
C HIS A 324 -13.17 -3.09 16.18
N ILE A 325 -12.87 -3.05 14.88
CA ILE A 325 -13.85 -3.10 13.79
C ILE A 325 -13.84 -4.46 13.09
N ASP A 326 -12.66 -4.88 12.64
CA ASP A 326 -12.47 -6.13 11.93
C ASP A 326 -11.12 -6.73 12.29
N LYS A 327 -11.15 -7.70 13.22
CA LYS A 327 -9.95 -8.36 13.69
C LYS A 327 -9.24 -9.13 12.57
N ASP A 328 -9.98 -9.79 11.68
CA ASP A 328 -9.37 -10.61 10.64
C ASP A 328 -8.65 -9.73 9.59
N TYR A 329 -9.18 -8.55 9.30
CA TYR A 329 -8.47 -7.53 8.51
C TYR A 329 -7.19 -7.06 9.21
N ALA A 330 -7.27 -6.66 10.49
CA ALA A 330 -6.11 -6.17 11.23
C ALA A 330 -5.00 -7.24 11.30
N GLU A 331 -5.37 -8.50 11.52
CA GLU A 331 -4.46 -9.64 11.55
C GLU A 331 -3.84 -9.94 10.18
N TRP A 332 -4.61 -9.82 9.10
CA TRP A 332 -4.10 -9.95 7.73
C TRP A 332 -3.07 -8.86 7.42
N ASN A 333 -3.39 -7.60 7.75
CA ASN A 333 -2.50 -6.46 7.56
C ASN A 333 -1.19 -6.63 8.36
N LEU A 334 -1.29 -7.04 9.63
CA LEU A 334 -0.13 -7.37 10.46
C LEU A 334 0.81 -8.39 9.78
N GLN A 335 0.27 -9.42 9.12
CA GLN A 335 1.14 -10.37 8.41
C GLN A 335 1.86 -9.73 7.21
N MET A 336 1.22 -8.78 6.52
CA MET A 336 1.84 -8.01 5.45
C MET A 336 2.96 -7.11 5.99
N GLN A 337 2.74 -6.42 7.11
CA GLN A 337 3.77 -5.61 7.78
C GLN A 337 4.99 -6.45 8.16
N LYS A 338 4.75 -7.63 8.77
CA LYS A 338 5.83 -8.59 9.08
C LYS A 338 6.57 -9.05 7.83
N ALA A 339 5.88 -9.24 6.71
CA ALA A 339 6.48 -9.61 5.43
C ALA A 339 7.25 -8.48 4.76
N TRP A 340 6.91 -7.22 5.02
CA TRP A 340 7.69 -6.06 4.61
C TRP A 340 8.98 -5.90 5.42
N GLY A 341 9.07 -6.57 6.57
CA GLY A 341 10.27 -6.61 7.41
C GLY A 341 10.03 -6.17 8.84
N GLU A 342 8.83 -5.67 9.21
CA GLU A 342 8.52 -5.22 10.58
C GLU A 342 8.28 -6.40 11.54
N PHE A 343 9.30 -7.24 11.72
CA PHE A 343 9.23 -8.51 12.45
C PHE A 343 8.91 -8.34 13.95
N TRP A 344 8.94 -7.11 14.45
CA TRP A 344 8.66 -6.77 15.85
C TRP A 344 7.20 -6.41 16.14
N GLN A 345 6.33 -6.36 15.13
CA GLN A 345 4.97 -5.84 15.30
C GLN A 345 4.10 -6.62 16.31
N ASP A 346 4.27 -7.94 16.43
CA ASP A 346 3.56 -8.72 17.46
C ASP A 346 3.84 -8.22 18.88
N TYR A 347 5.09 -7.79 19.13
CA TYR A 347 5.51 -7.23 20.40
C TYR A 347 4.94 -5.82 20.59
N MET A 348 4.96 -4.99 19.54
CA MET A 348 4.38 -3.64 19.55
C MET A 348 2.89 -3.68 19.86
N ILE A 349 2.13 -4.56 19.21
CA ILE A 349 0.70 -4.75 19.48
C ILE A 349 0.44 -5.09 20.95
N THR A 350 1.24 -6.00 21.51
CA THR A 350 1.15 -6.36 22.94
C THR A 350 1.41 -5.15 23.85
N LEU A 351 2.39 -4.31 23.49
CA LEU A 351 2.71 -3.09 24.22
C LEU A 351 1.60 -2.03 24.07
N TYR A 352 1.05 -1.85 22.87
CA TYR A 352 -0.08 -0.96 22.62
C TYR A 352 -1.30 -1.36 23.45
N GLN A 353 -1.67 -2.64 23.45
CA GLN A 353 -2.76 -3.15 24.29
C GLN A 353 -2.53 -2.86 25.79
N LYS A 354 -1.29 -3.03 26.27
CA LYS A 354 -0.92 -2.74 27.66
C LYS A 354 -1.05 -1.24 27.98
N TYR A 355 -0.46 -0.37 27.17
CA TYR A 355 -0.34 1.06 27.48
C TYR A 355 -1.60 1.86 27.14
N THR A 356 -2.40 1.44 26.16
CA THR A 356 -3.74 1.99 25.94
C THR A 356 -4.67 1.69 27.11
N ALA A 357 -4.61 0.47 27.67
CA ALA A 357 -5.35 0.11 28.88
C ALA A 357 -4.90 0.93 30.11
N LEU A 358 -3.59 1.20 30.26
CA LEU A 358 -3.06 2.07 31.31
C LEU A 358 -3.45 3.53 31.12
N SER A 359 -3.37 4.05 29.89
CA SER A 359 -3.81 5.40 29.51
C SER A 359 -5.25 5.67 29.95
N ILE A 360 -6.17 4.75 29.65
CA ILE A 360 -7.57 4.83 30.11
C ILE A 360 -7.66 4.78 31.64
N LYS A 361 -6.97 3.82 32.27
CA LYS A 361 -7.05 3.60 33.73
C LYS A 361 -6.52 4.81 34.53
N GLU A 362 -5.46 5.44 34.04
CA GLU A 362 -4.78 6.54 34.72
C GLU A 362 -5.28 7.92 34.25
N ASN A 363 -6.17 7.95 33.24
CA ASN A 363 -6.65 9.17 32.60
C ASN A 363 -5.48 10.06 32.14
N ARG A 364 -4.54 9.45 31.43
CA ARG A 364 -3.33 10.07 30.87
C ARG A 364 -3.29 9.82 29.37
N SER A 365 -2.69 10.75 28.63
CA SER A 365 -2.55 10.55 27.18
C SER A 365 -1.65 9.35 26.90
N PHE A 366 -1.97 8.59 25.85
CA PHE A 366 -1.21 7.44 25.40
C PHE A 366 0.24 7.81 25.04
N SER A 367 0.46 8.99 24.44
CA SER A 367 1.78 9.47 24.03
C SER A 367 2.79 9.51 25.18
N GLU A 368 2.33 9.72 26.42
CA GLU A 368 3.18 9.72 27.61
C GLU A 368 3.82 8.35 27.93
N TYR A 369 3.33 7.27 27.32
CA TYR A 369 3.87 5.92 27.51
C TYR A 369 4.85 5.49 26.41
N ILE A 370 5.00 6.27 25.33
CA ILE A 370 5.95 6.00 24.23
C ILE A 370 7.38 5.68 24.71
N PRO A 371 8.01 6.45 25.62
CA PRO A 371 9.35 6.10 26.11
C PRO A 371 9.40 4.76 26.86
N LEU A 372 8.29 4.31 27.46
CA LEU A 372 8.25 2.99 28.10
C LEU A 372 8.07 1.88 27.07
N ILE A 373 7.32 2.12 25.99
CA ILE A 373 7.20 1.19 24.86
C ILE A 373 8.57 0.95 24.23
N LEU A 374 9.32 2.02 23.94
CA LEU A 374 10.67 1.92 23.36
C LEU A 374 11.60 1.05 24.22
N ARG A 375 11.68 1.31 25.54
CA ARG A 375 12.50 0.51 26.46
C ARG A 375 12.09 -0.97 26.52
N GLU A 376 10.78 -1.23 26.64
CA GLU A 376 10.29 -2.61 26.69
C GLU A 376 10.45 -3.34 25.36
N LEU A 377 10.47 -2.61 24.23
CA LEU A 377 10.77 -3.20 22.92
C LEU A 377 12.22 -3.70 22.86
N VAL A 378 13.18 -2.91 23.33
CA VAL A 378 14.59 -3.33 23.44
C VAL A 378 14.73 -4.58 24.33
N GLU A 379 14.02 -4.64 25.46
CA GLU A 379 14.03 -5.81 26.34
C GLU A 379 13.46 -7.08 25.67
N LYS A 380 12.46 -6.91 24.80
CA LYS A 380 11.80 -8.01 24.08
C LYS A 380 12.63 -8.51 22.89
N ILE A 381 13.38 -7.63 22.26
CA ILE A 381 14.13 -7.90 21.04
C ILE A 381 15.55 -7.41 21.23
N PRO A 382 16.35 -8.04 22.10
CA PRO A 382 17.70 -7.57 22.36
C PRO A 382 18.58 -7.78 21.11
N PRO A 383 19.56 -6.89 20.84
CA PRO A 383 20.37 -6.90 19.61
C PRO A 383 20.94 -8.28 19.24
N GLU A 384 21.40 -9.05 20.22
CA GLU A 384 21.98 -10.38 20.03
C GLU A 384 21.03 -11.44 19.47
N ASN A 385 19.71 -11.26 19.63
CA ASN A 385 18.70 -12.21 19.19
C ASN A 385 17.94 -11.76 17.94
N THR A 386 18.18 -10.53 17.47
CA THR A 386 17.41 -9.87 16.40
C THR A 386 17.28 -10.72 15.15
N LYS A 387 18.39 -11.29 14.67
CA LYS A 387 18.41 -12.12 13.46
C LYS A 387 17.59 -13.41 13.59
N GLU A 388 17.61 -14.04 14.76
CA GLU A 388 16.79 -15.24 15.01
C GLU A 388 15.31 -14.87 15.08
N ILE A 389 14.97 -13.76 15.73
CA ILE A 389 13.59 -13.27 15.82
C ILE A 389 13.08 -12.90 14.42
N TYR A 390 13.90 -12.21 13.61
CA TYR A 390 13.61 -11.89 12.21
C TYR A 390 13.27 -13.15 11.41
N GLU A 391 14.16 -14.15 11.38
CA GLU A 391 13.95 -15.39 10.60
C GLU A 391 12.70 -16.17 11.02
N ASN A 392 12.31 -16.08 12.28
CA ASN A 392 11.13 -16.77 12.81
C ASN A 392 9.82 -15.99 12.61
N ASN A 393 9.89 -14.70 12.24
CA ASN A 393 8.72 -13.85 12.14
C ASN A 393 8.44 -13.32 10.74
N VAL A 394 9.46 -13.16 9.88
CA VAL A 394 9.28 -12.64 8.52
C VAL A 394 8.88 -13.78 7.57
N PRO A 395 7.67 -13.75 6.99
CA PRO A 395 7.24 -14.74 6.02
C PRO A 395 8.15 -14.80 4.79
N VAL A 396 8.18 -15.96 4.14
CA VAL A 396 8.77 -16.07 2.79
C VAL A 396 7.78 -15.47 1.79
N THR A 397 8.21 -14.54 0.93
CA THR A 397 7.33 -13.86 -0.04
C THR A 397 8.02 -13.70 -1.39
N PRO A 398 7.26 -13.48 -2.48
CA PRO A 398 7.84 -13.11 -3.77
C PRO A 398 8.72 -11.87 -3.70
N LEU A 399 8.33 -10.84 -2.94
CA LEU A 399 9.18 -9.66 -2.78
C LEU A 399 10.53 -10.01 -2.15
N ARG A 400 10.52 -10.69 -0.99
CA ARG A 400 11.75 -11.10 -0.29
C ARG A 400 12.65 -11.99 -1.16
N ALA A 401 12.05 -12.87 -1.97
CA ALA A 401 12.77 -13.69 -2.94
C ALA A 401 13.42 -12.87 -4.06
N LEU A 402 12.77 -11.80 -4.52
CA LEU A 402 13.33 -10.89 -5.53
C LEU A 402 14.39 -9.96 -4.94
N ASP A 403 14.29 -9.62 -3.66
CA ASP A 403 15.36 -8.93 -2.93
C ASP A 403 16.63 -9.81 -2.81
N ASP A 404 16.48 -11.11 -2.55
CA ASP A 404 17.61 -12.04 -2.50
C ASP A 404 18.38 -12.14 -3.81
N THR A 405 17.68 -12.06 -4.94
CA THR A 405 18.29 -12.03 -6.29
C THR A 405 19.28 -10.90 -6.46
N VAL A 406 19.14 -9.80 -5.71
CA VAL A 406 20.10 -8.69 -5.74
C VAL A 406 21.42 -9.08 -5.07
N ARG A 407 21.36 -9.88 -4.00
CA ARG A 407 22.55 -10.40 -3.31
C ARG A 407 23.24 -11.49 -4.14
N GLU A 408 22.45 -12.35 -4.79
CA GLU A 408 22.97 -13.44 -5.62
C GLU A 408 23.42 -12.97 -7.02
N GLY A 409 22.89 -11.82 -7.48
CA GLY A 409 23.23 -11.21 -8.78
C GLY A 409 22.60 -11.88 -10.00
N GLU A 410 21.79 -12.92 -9.82
CA GLU A 410 21.11 -13.61 -10.92
C GLU A 410 19.82 -14.33 -10.51
N VAL A 411 18.87 -14.41 -11.45
CA VAL A 411 17.63 -15.19 -11.33
C VAL A 411 17.33 -15.92 -12.65
N VAL A 412 16.80 -17.14 -12.55
CA VAL A 412 16.40 -17.94 -13.71
C VAL A 412 14.89 -18.10 -13.77
N ILE A 413 14.28 -17.59 -14.85
CA ILE A 413 12.86 -17.77 -15.15
C ILE A 413 12.71 -19.01 -16.02
N VAL A 414 11.96 -20.00 -15.55
CA VAL A 414 11.82 -21.31 -16.17
C VAL A 414 10.42 -21.49 -16.73
N TYR A 415 10.29 -21.58 -18.07
CA TYR A 415 9.02 -21.88 -18.71
C TYR A 415 8.89 -23.35 -19.09
N GLY A 416 7.65 -23.84 -19.05
CA GLY A 416 7.33 -25.22 -19.37
C GLY A 416 7.34 -25.53 -20.88
N THR A 417 7.93 -26.66 -21.27
CA THR A 417 7.91 -27.13 -22.67
C THR A 417 7.11 -28.40 -22.90
N GLN A 418 6.52 -28.98 -21.86
CA GLN A 418 5.83 -30.27 -21.90
C GLN A 418 4.36 -30.16 -22.38
N ASN A 419 3.90 -28.96 -22.73
CA ASN A 419 2.56 -28.78 -23.29
C ASN A 419 2.34 -29.68 -24.52
N PRO A 420 1.20 -30.39 -24.61
CA PRO A 420 0.92 -31.27 -25.74
C PRO A 420 0.73 -30.50 -27.06
N ASP A 421 0.43 -29.19 -26.99
CA ASP A 421 0.36 -28.28 -28.13
C ASP A 421 1.53 -27.27 -28.13
N LYS A 422 2.18 -27.09 -29.28
CA LYS A 422 3.30 -26.13 -29.43
C LYS A 422 2.91 -24.69 -29.05
N LYS A 423 1.64 -24.32 -29.26
CA LYS A 423 1.12 -23.00 -28.88
C LYS A 423 1.15 -22.78 -27.36
N GLY A 424 1.10 -23.84 -26.55
CA GLY A 424 1.20 -23.75 -25.10
C GLY A 424 2.60 -23.40 -24.63
N SER A 425 3.60 -24.11 -25.12
CA SER A 425 5.00 -23.83 -24.77
C SER A 425 5.40 -22.41 -25.20
N GLU A 426 4.89 -21.93 -26.34
CA GLU A 426 5.12 -20.55 -26.78
C GLU A 426 4.45 -19.53 -25.86
N TYR A 427 3.21 -19.79 -25.42
CA TYR A 427 2.51 -18.90 -24.50
C TYR A 427 3.16 -18.83 -23.11
N ASP A 428 3.66 -19.96 -22.61
CA ASP A 428 4.42 -20.02 -21.34
C ASP A 428 5.75 -19.27 -21.48
N ARG A 429 6.45 -19.43 -22.63
CA ARG A 429 7.67 -18.66 -22.95
C ARG A 429 7.39 -17.16 -22.98
N GLU A 430 6.36 -16.72 -23.71
CA GLU A 430 5.94 -15.30 -23.73
C GLU A 430 5.63 -14.77 -22.32
N THR A 431 5.00 -15.59 -21.47
CA THR A 431 4.72 -15.20 -20.08
C THR A 431 6.02 -15.00 -19.30
N ALA A 432 7.00 -15.90 -19.47
CA ALA A 432 8.33 -15.74 -18.88
C ALA A 432 9.06 -14.48 -19.38
N GLU A 433 8.95 -14.14 -20.67
CA GLU A 433 9.54 -12.90 -21.21
C GLU A 433 8.84 -11.63 -20.67
N ILE A 434 7.53 -11.68 -20.44
CA ILE A 434 6.81 -10.57 -19.79
C ILE A 434 7.31 -10.38 -18.35
N VAL A 435 7.41 -11.46 -17.58
CA VAL A 435 7.96 -11.43 -16.22
C VAL A 435 9.37 -10.88 -16.25
N LYS A 436 10.22 -11.34 -17.18
CA LYS A 436 11.57 -10.81 -17.38
C LYS A 436 11.56 -9.29 -17.60
N SER A 437 10.72 -8.78 -18.50
CA SER A 437 10.65 -7.34 -18.78
C SER A 437 10.25 -6.51 -17.56
N TYR A 438 9.37 -7.03 -16.69
CA TYR A 438 9.04 -6.38 -15.44
C TYR A 438 10.17 -6.44 -14.42
N LEU A 439 10.92 -7.55 -14.34
CA LEU A 439 12.10 -7.62 -13.49
C LEU A 439 13.24 -6.71 -13.97
N GLU A 440 13.42 -6.56 -15.29
CA GLU A 440 14.37 -5.60 -15.86
C GLU A 440 14.00 -4.17 -15.46
N THR A 441 12.71 -3.85 -15.40
CA THR A 441 12.21 -2.54 -14.96
C THR A 441 12.33 -2.37 -13.44
N PHE A 442 12.00 -3.40 -12.66
CA PHE A 442 12.22 -3.45 -11.22
C PHE A 442 13.70 -3.15 -10.93
N TYR A 443 14.63 -4.02 -11.33
CA TYR A 443 16.06 -3.83 -11.05
C TYR A 443 16.73 -2.68 -11.82
N SER A 444 16.00 -1.92 -12.66
CA SER A 444 16.58 -0.83 -13.48
C SER A 444 17.25 0.27 -12.67
N GLN A 445 16.82 0.46 -11.42
CA GLN A 445 17.37 1.47 -10.53
C GLN A 445 18.57 0.94 -9.73
N TRP A 446 18.81 -0.39 -9.69
CA TRP A 446 19.94 -1.00 -8.97
C TRP A 446 21.28 -0.62 -9.61
N HIS A 447 22.27 -0.35 -8.77
CA HIS A 447 23.58 0.10 -9.21
C HIS A 447 24.40 -1.01 -9.87
N GLU A 448 24.10 -2.28 -9.58
CA GLU A 448 24.74 -3.44 -10.22
C GLU A 448 23.80 -4.11 -11.24
N TYR A 449 24.39 -4.78 -12.22
CA TYR A 449 23.62 -5.53 -13.20
C TYR A 449 23.13 -6.86 -12.61
N ILE A 450 21.81 -7.05 -12.59
CA ILE A 450 21.18 -8.32 -12.21
C ILE A 450 20.93 -9.17 -13.46
N LYS A 451 21.48 -10.38 -13.50
CA LYS A 451 21.32 -11.28 -14.64
C LYS A 451 19.97 -12.00 -14.58
N ILE A 452 19.05 -11.65 -15.47
CA ILE A 452 17.75 -12.33 -15.62
C ILE A 452 17.77 -13.26 -16.84
N GLU A 453 17.76 -14.56 -16.60
CA GLU A 453 17.86 -15.57 -17.66
C GLU A 453 16.54 -16.34 -17.85
N VAL A 454 16.03 -16.40 -19.08
CA VAL A 454 14.84 -17.22 -19.41
C VAL A 454 15.29 -18.55 -19.99
N LYS A 455 14.91 -19.66 -19.35
CA LYS A 455 15.25 -21.02 -19.77
C LYS A 455 14.01 -21.89 -19.94
N ALA A 456 14.10 -22.81 -20.91
CA ALA A 456 13.16 -23.93 -20.98
C ALA A 456 13.46 -24.91 -19.85
N ASP A 457 12.43 -25.48 -19.24
CA ASP A 457 12.51 -26.52 -18.20
C ASP A 457 13.44 -27.70 -18.57
N VAL A 458 13.44 -28.13 -19.84
CA VAL A 458 14.29 -29.21 -20.36
C VAL A 458 15.78 -28.86 -20.46
N ASN A 459 16.13 -27.57 -20.42
CA ASN A 459 17.51 -27.09 -20.53
C ASN A 459 18.12 -26.74 -19.17
N MET A 460 17.41 -26.98 -18.08
CA MET A 460 17.88 -26.70 -16.72
C MET A 460 18.98 -27.67 -16.31
N THR A 461 20.06 -27.12 -15.76
CA THR A 461 21.16 -27.90 -15.16
C THR A 461 20.95 -28.06 -13.65
N ASN A 462 21.66 -29.01 -13.02
CA ASN A 462 21.64 -29.15 -11.56
C ASN A 462 22.11 -27.88 -10.82
N GLU A 463 22.97 -27.09 -11.45
CA GLU A 463 23.43 -25.82 -10.89
C GLU A 463 22.33 -24.76 -10.98
N ASP A 464 21.65 -24.67 -12.13
CA ASP A 464 20.52 -23.75 -12.29
C ASP A 464 19.43 -24.02 -11.24
N LEU A 465 19.15 -25.29 -10.93
CA LEU A 465 18.13 -25.66 -9.94
C LEU A 465 18.44 -25.20 -8.50
N ARG A 466 19.66 -24.77 -8.21
CA ARG A 466 20.09 -24.27 -6.88
C ARG A 466 20.04 -22.74 -6.76
N LYS A 467 19.72 -22.03 -7.84
CA LYS A 467 19.64 -20.57 -7.88
C LYS A 467 18.26 -20.07 -7.43
N ASP A 468 18.07 -18.76 -7.47
CA ASP A 468 16.74 -18.18 -7.45
C ASP A 468 16.00 -18.53 -8.74
N LEU A 469 14.79 -19.05 -8.57
CA LEU A 469 13.97 -19.54 -9.66
C LEU A 469 12.63 -18.83 -9.70
N ILE A 470 12.15 -18.54 -10.91
CA ILE A 470 10.74 -18.23 -11.16
C ILE A 470 10.17 -19.27 -12.11
N LEU A 471 9.29 -20.11 -11.61
CA LEU A 471 8.69 -21.20 -12.38
C LEU A 471 7.37 -20.74 -12.99
N ILE A 472 7.24 -20.89 -14.31
CA ILE A 472 6.03 -20.57 -15.07
C ILE A 472 5.33 -21.86 -15.50
N GLY A 473 4.05 -21.98 -15.14
CA GLY A 473 3.17 -23.09 -15.53
C GLY A 473 3.03 -24.17 -14.46
N GLY A 474 2.13 -25.13 -14.70
CA GLY A 474 1.82 -26.23 -13.77
C GLY A 474 2.71 -27.47 -13.96
N PRO A 475 2.54 -28.51 -13.12
CA PRO A 475 3.38 -29.72 -13.15
C PRO A 475 3.26 -30.55 -14.44
N VAL A 476 2.24 -30.30 -15.28
CA VAL A 476 2.12 -30.95 -16.60
C VAL A 476 2.81 -30.17 -17.72
N SER A 477 2.95 -28.85 -17.59
CA SER A 477 3.65 -28.05 -18.61
C SER A 477 5.13 -27.88 -18.30
N ASN A 478 5.50 -27.85 -17.02
CA ASN A 478 6.85 -27.54 -16.54
C ASN A 478 7.45 -28.68 -15.69
N LYS A 479 8.48 -29.33 -16.22
CA LYS A 479 9.16 -30.46 -15.57
C LYS A 479 9.83 -30.08 -14.25
N VAL A 480 10.28 -28.83 -14.12
CA VAL A 480 10.91 -28.35 -12.88
C VAL A 480 9.86 -28.23 -11.79
N VAL A 481 8.66 -27.75 -12.10
CA VAL A 481 7.53 -27.74 -11.16
C VAL A 481 7.21 -29.16 -10.70
N GLN A 482 7.13 -30.13 -11.62
CA GLN A 482 6.93 -31.54 -11.28
C GLN A 482 8.01 -32.08 -10.32
N GLN A 483 9.27 -31.64 -10.45
CA GLN A 483 10.35 -32.04 -9.56
C GLN A 483 10.20 -31.44 -8.15
N PHE A 484 9.66 -30.23 -8.03
CA PHE A 484 9.56 -29.49 -6.76
C PHE A 484 8.18 -29.56 -6.09
N GLU A 485 7.12 -30.04 -6.76
CA GLU A 485 5.74 -29.96 -6.25
C GLU A 485 5.53 -30.64 -4.89
N GLY A 486 6.37 -31.61 -4.53
CA GLY A 486 6.34 -32.26 -3.21
C GLY A 486 6.80 -31.36 -2.05
N TYR A 487 7.51 -30.27 -2.34
CA TYR A 487 7.97 -29.28 -1.36
C TYR A 487 7.04 -28.09 -1.21
N PHE A 488 6.06 -27.92 -2.11
CA PHE A 488 5.14 -26.79 -2.07
C PHE A 488 3.98 -27.02 -1.08
N PRO A 489 3.39 -25.94 -0.53
CA PRO A 489 2.15 -26.03 0.25
C PRO A 489 0.95 -26.34 -0.64
N LEU A 490 1.07 -26.11 -1.95
CA LEU A 490 -0.02 -26.17 -2.92
C LEU A 490 0.40 -27.03 -4.11
N ARG A 491 -0.55 -27.73 -4.72
CA ARG A 491 -0.31 -28.50 -5.95
C ARG A 491 -1.53 -28.54 -6.85
N PHE A 492 -1.31 -28.54 -8.16
CA PHE A 492 -2.36 -28.78 -9.14
C PHE A 492 -2.51 -30.27 -9.42
N VAL A 493 -3.71 -30.82 -9.25
CA VAL A 493 -4.04 -32.21 -9.53
C VAL A 493 -5.21 -32.28 -10.50
N TYR A 494 -5.09 -33.11 -11.53
CA TYR A 494 -6.16 -33.32 -12.48
C TYR A 494 -7.15 -34.38 -11.95
N LYS A 495 -8.38 -33.98 -11.61
CA LYS A 495 -9.43 -34.86 -11.10
C LYS A 495 -10.76 -34.51 -11.74
N ASN A 496 -11.56 -35.52 -12.07
CA ASN A 496 -12.92 -35.35 -12.60
C ASN A 496 -13.02 -34.42 -13.83
N GLY A 497 -11.97 -34.39 -14.67
CA GLY A 497 -11.95 -33.57 -15.89
C GLY A 497 -11.58 -32.10 -15.67
N ALA A 498 -11.14 -31.72 -14.46
CA ALA A 498 -10.70 -30.37 -14.14
C ALA A 498 -9.36 -30.36 -13.39
N TRP A 499 -8.63 -29.26 -13.51
CA TRP A 499 -7.49 -28.96 -12.65
C TRP A 499 -8.00 -28.45 -11.30
N ILE A 500 -7.57 -29.12 -10.23
CA ILE A 500 -7.89 -28.76 -8.85
C ILE A 500 -6.60 -28.34 -8.15
N LEU A 501 -6.59 -27.16 -7.54
CA LEU A 501 -5.54 -26.76 -6.62
C LEU A 501 -5.84 -27.33 -5.23
N GLU A 502 -4.99 -28.25 -4.80
CA GLU A 502 -5.05 -28.91 -3.49
C GLU A 502 -3.96 -28.38 -2.57
N LYS A 503 -4.24 -28.46 -1.26
CA LYS A 503 -3.33 -28.06 -0.19
C LYS A 503 -2.57 -29.27 0.36
N ASN A 504 -1.31 -29.06 0.72
CA ASN A 504 -0.43 -30.08 1.28
C ASN A 504 -0.55 -30.09 2.82
N PRO A 505 -1.20 -31.10 3.42
CA PRO A 505 -1.41 -31.13 4.86
C PRO A 505 -0.12 -31.27 5.67
N GLU A 506 0.99 -31.66 5.04
CA GLU A 506 2.29 -31.89 5.69
C GLU A 506 3.24 -30.67 5.62
N PHE A 507 2.84 -29.56 4.98
CA PHE A 507 3.75 -28.42 4.74
C PHE A 507 4.11 -27.67 6.03
N GLY A 508 3.27 -27.74 7.06
CA GLY A 508 3.48 -27.06 8.34
C GLY A 508 2.40 -26.03 8.65
N SER A 509 2.72 -25.09 9.54
CA SER A 509 1.80 -24.04 9.95
C SER A 509 1.69 -22.97 8.89
N VAL A 510 0.47 -22.74 8.41
CA VAL A 510 0.15 -21.73 7.41
C VAL A 510 -1.02 -20.92 7.92
N ARG A 511 -0.82 -19.62 8.11
CA ARG A 511 -1.90 -18.68 8.41
C ARG A 511 -2.59 -18.29 7.11
N THR A 512 -3.92 -18.35 7.05
CA THR A 512 -4.66 -18.20 5.79
C THR A 512 -5.84 -17.26 5.96
N PHE A 513 -6.01 -16.34 5.02
CA PHE A 513 -7.12 -15.38 5.01
C PHE A 513 -7.87 -15.50 3.69
N LEU A 514 -9.19 -15.60 3.79
CA LEU A 514 -10.08 -15.60 2.65
C LEU A 514 -10.72 -14.23 2.48
N ILE A 515 -10.53 -13.66 1.31
CA ILE A 515 -11.11 -12.38 0.90
C ILE A 515 -12.20 -12.67 -0.12
N THR A 516 -13.43 -12.36 0.24
CA THR A 516 -14.64 -12.56 -0.56
C THR A 516 -15.22 -11.21 -0.98
N PRO A 517 -16.26 -11.17 -1.82
CA PRO A 517 -17.02 -9.93 -2.06
C PRO A 517 -17.64 -9.31 -0.79
N ASP A 518 -17.86 -10.10 0.27
CA ASP A 518 -18.60 -9.67 1.46
C ASP A 518 -17.73 -9.36 2.68
N ASN A 519 -16.58 -10.03 2.83
CA ASN A 519 -15.70 -9.90 3.99
C ASN A 519 -14.29 -10.44 3.72
N ILE A 520 -13.40 -10.19 4.69
CA ILE A 520 -12.17 -10.93 4.92
C ILE A 520 -12.35 -11.82 6.15
N LYS A 521 -11.75 -13.02 6.14
CA LYS A 521 -11.82 -13.94 7.27
C LYS A 521 -10.58 -14.80 7.40
N GLU A 522 -10.06 -14.98 8.61
CA GLU A 522 -9.05 -16.01 8.87
C GLU A 522 -9.69 -17.40 8.83
N ILE A 523 -9.13 -18.30 8.03
CA ILE A 523 -9.61 -19.67 7.86
C ILE A 523 -8.50 -20.70 8.10
N PRO A 524 -8.81 -21.91 8.59
CA PRO A 524 -7.86 -23.01 8.58
C PRO A 524 -7.32 -23.25 7.17
N PHE A 525 -6.01 -23.48 7.07
CA PHE A 525 -5.35 -23.75 5.80
C PHE A 525 -6.09 -24.82 5.00
N MET A 526 -6.46 -25.96 5.59
CA MET A 526 -7.11 -27.06 4.85
C MET A 526 -8.60 -26.86 4.50
N GLU A 527 -9.21 -25.69 4.77
CA GLU A 527 -10.66 -25.50 4.61
C GLU A 527 -11.12 -25.56 3.15
N LEU A 528 -10.32 -25.05 2.21
CA LEU A 528 -10.72 -24.86 0.81
C LEU A 528 -9.87 -25.65 -0.18
N SER A 529 -10.49 -25.98 -1.31
CA SER A 529 -9.83 -26.44 -2.53
C SER A 529 -10.46 -25.71 -3.72
N TYR A 530 -9.67 -25.51 -4.78
CA TYR A 530 -10.07 -24.66 -5.90
C TYR A 530 -10.14 -25.46 -7.19
N SER A 531 -11.29 -25.43 -7.86
CA SER A 531 -11.51 -26.14 -9.13
C SER A 531 -12.02 -25.23 -10.26
N SER A 532 -12.04 -23.91 -9.99
CA SER A 532 -12.44 -22.92 -10.99
C SER A 532 -11.44 -22.91 -12.16
N PRO A 533 -11.89 -22.76 -13.41
CA PRO A 533 -10.98 -22.57 -14.54
C PRO A 533 -10.18 -21.26 -14.44
N GLN A 534 -10.63 -20.30 -13.64
CA GLN A 534 -9.91 -19.05 -13.38
C GLN A 534 -8.88 -19.16 -12.25
N THR A 535 -8.77 -20.33 -11.59
CA THR A 535 -7.82 -20.55 -10.51
C THR A 535 -6.41 -20.22 -10.97
N SER A 536 -5.78 -19.29 -10.28
CA SER A 536 -4.45 -18.76 -10.52
C SER A 536 -3.70 -18.75 -9.19
N LEU A 537 -2.39 -18.93 -9.25
CA LEU A 537 -1.51 -19.06 -8.10
C LEU A 537 -0.24 -18.24 -8.30
N LEU A 538 0.13 -17.48 -7.27
CA LEU A 538 1.48 -17.01 -6.99
C LEU A 538 1.93 -17.58 -5.65
N LEU A 539 3.16 -18.08 -5.57
CA LEU A 539 3.73 -18.71 -4.37
C LEU A 539 5.22 -18.39 -4.28
N ALA A 540 5.77 -18.24 -3.08
CA ALA A 540 7.21 -18.26 -2.84
C ALA A 540 7.60 -19.27 -1.74
N ILE A 541 8.68 -20.01 -1.95
CA ILE A 541 9.32 -20.86 -0.93
C ILE A 541 10.84 -20.66 -0.96
N ARG A 542 11.54 -21.01 0.13
CA ARG A 542 12.99 -21.24 0.08
C ARG A 542 13.29 -22.44 -0.81
N ASN A 543 14.35 -22.32 -1.61
CA ASN A 543 14.78 -23.38 -2.52
C ASN A 543 15.25 -24.60 -1.70
N PRO A 544 14.61 -25.77 -1.82
CA PRO A 544 14.96 -26.93 -1.00
C PRO A 544 16.33 -27.53 -1.36
N LEU A 545 16.95 -27.12 -2.47
CA LEU A 545 18.30 -27.53 -2.85
C LEU A 545 19.40 -26.59 -2.33
N LYS A 546 19.06 -25.31 -2.04
CA LYS A 546 19.94 -24.30 -1.42
C LYS A 546 19.04 -23.31 -0.67
N LYS A 547 18.89 -23.49 0.64
CA LYS A 547 17.88 -22.77 1.45
C LYS A 547 18.07 -21.26 1.52
N ASP A 548 19.28 -20.77 1.24
CA ASP A 548 19.55 -19.32 1.17
C ASP A 548 18.81 -18.67 -0.01
N ASN A 549 18.56 -19.42 -1.08
CA ASN A 549 17.85 -18.99 -2.29
C ASN A 549 16.36 -19.30 -2.24
N TYR A 550 15.62 -18.79 -3.22
CA TYR A 550 14.16 -18.88 -3.29
C TYR A 550 13.62 -19.45 -4.61
N ILE A 551 12.36 -19.90 -4.56
CA ILE A 551 11.57 -20.30 -5.72
C ILE A 551 10.25 -19.55 -5.68
N ILE A 552 9.97 -18.75 -6.70
CA ILE A 552 8.66 -18.20 -6.99
C ILE A 552 7.96 -19.12 -8.00
N TRP A 553 6.69 -19.44 -7.77
CA TRP A 553 5.89 -20.24 -8.68
C TRP A 553 4.64 -19.48 -9.13
N ILE A 554 4.53 -19.29 -10.45
CA ILE A 554 3.39 -18.66 -11.12
C ILE A 554 2.68 -19.72 -11.96
N ALA A 555 1.43 -20.02 -11.62
CA ALA A 555 0.64 -21.06 -12.28
C ALA A 555 -0.85 -20.75 -12.29
N GLY A 556 -1.60 -21.54 -13.04
CA GLY A 556 -3.06 -21.51 -13.04
C GLY A 556 -3.63 -22.82 -13.57
N ALA A 557 -4.95 -22.94 -13.47
CA ALA A 557 -5.71 -24.06 -14.04
C ALA A 557 -5.52 -24.16 -15.56
N ASP A 558 -5.16 -23.05 -16.20
CA ASP A 558 -4.66 -22.99 -17.57
C ASP A 558 -3.61 -21.89 -17.74
N ARG A 559 -3.06 -21.78 -18.96
CA ARG A 559 -2.01 -20.80 -19.31
C ARG A 559 -2.49 -19.35 -19.22
N TYR A 560 -3.76 -19.06 -19.45
CA TYR A 560 -4.30 -17.70 -19.35
C TYR A 560 -4.37 -17.26 -17.88
N SER A 561 -4.81 -18.17 -17.01
CA SER A 561 -4.80 -18.01 -15.55
C SER A 561 -3.37 -17.87 -15.01
N THR A 562 -2.39 -18.64 -15.52
CA THR A 562 -0.96 -18.44 -15.20
C THR A 562 -0.50 -16.99 -15.44
N ARG A 563 -0.88 -16.37 -16.56
CA ARG A 563 -0.45 -15.00 -16.92
C ARG A 563 -1.12 -13.90 -16.06
N ARG A 564 -2.02 -14.23 -15.14
CA ARG A 564 -2.61 -13.24 -14.23
C ARG A 564 -1.59 -12.66 -13.26
N TYR A 565 -0.66 -13.48 -12.77
CA TYR A 565 0.40 -13.08 -11.84
C TYR A 565 1.73 -12.73 -12.53
N ARG A 566 1.65 -12.17 -13.74
CA ARG A 566 2.83 -11.85 -14.56
C ARG A 566 3.74 -10.78 -13.95
N ASN A 567 3.24 -9.94 -13.04
CA ASN A 567 4.06 -9.04 -12.26
C ASN A 567 4.16 -9.54 -10.80
N PRO A 568 5.25 -10.20 -10.38
CA PRO A 568 5.38 -10.71 -9.01
C PRO A 568 5.99 -9.71 -8.00
N THR A 569 6.30 -8.47 -8.40
CA THR A 569 7.25 -7.60 -7.68
C THR A 569 6.71 -6.84 -6.47
N TYR A 570 5.46 -7.07 -6.07
CA TYR A 570 4.79 -6.31 -5.01
C TYR A 570 3.99 -7.19 -4.03
N TYR A 571 4.23 -8.50 -4.03
CA TYR A 571 3.50 -9.43 -3.18
C TYR A 571 4.24 -9.71 -1.87
N LEU A 572 3.61 -9.34 -0.77
CA LEU A 572 4.03 -9.61 0.62
C LEU A 572 3.31 -10.80 1.25
N VAL A 573 2.76 -11.69 0.43
CA VAL A 573 2.12 -12.94 0.86
C VAL A 573 3.00 -14.11 0.46
N SER A 574 3.02 -15.18 1.25
CA SER A 574 3.74 -16.40 0.88
C SER A 574 3.07 -17.13 -0.27
N TYR A 575 1.74 -17.06 -0.35
CA TYR A 575 1.00 -17.36 -1.57
C TYR A 575 -0.25 -16.51 -1.69
N GLU A 576 -0.71 -16.39 -2.93
CA GLU A 576 -2.02 -15.86 -3.28
C GLU A 576 -2.71 -16.79 -4.28
N ILE A 577 -3.96 -17.14 -3.99
CA ILE A 577 -4.85 -17.86 -4.91
C ILE A 577 -5.98 -16.93 -5.32
N TYR A 578 -6.22 -16.83 -6.62
CA TYR A 578 -7.40 -16.17 -7.16
C TYR A 578 -8.21 -17.14 -8.01
N ASP A 579 -9.50 -17.31 -7.70
CA ASP A 579 -10.36 -18.27 -8.40
C ASP A 579 -11.36 -17.63 -9.38
N GLY A 580 -11.25 -16.32 -9.59
CA GLY A 580 -12.20 -15.53 -10.39
C GLY A 580 -13.23 -14.75 -9.57
N GLU A 581 -13.42 -15.08 -8.30
CA GLU A 581 -14.42 -14.46 -7.43
C GLU A 581 -13.85 -14.05 -6.06
N LYS A 582 -12.94 -14.85 -5.52
CA LYS A 582 -12.32 -14.65 -4.21
C LYS A 582 -10.80 -14.76 -4.28
N ILE A 583 -10.15 -14.16 -3.30
CA ILE A 583 -8.71 -14.23 -3.08
C ILE A 583 -8.46 -15.01 -1.78
N GLU A 584 -7.47 -15.88 -1.79
CA GLU A 584 -6.94 -16.49 -0.58
C GLU A 584 -5.46 -16.14 -0.45
N ASP A 585 -5.13 -15.42 0.62
CA ASP A 585 -3.78 -15.06 0.99
C ASP A 585 -3.29 -16.00 2.08
N GLY A 586 -2.03 -16.40 2.03
CA GLY A 586 -1.44 -17.12 3.15
C GLY A 586 0.02 -16.80 3.41
N PHE A 587 0.39 -17.04 4.68
CA PHE A 587 1.64 -16.63 5.27
C PHE A 587 2.28 -17.79 6.02
N TYR A 588 3.57 -18.01 5.77
CA TYR A 588 4.40 -18.96 6.51
C TYR A 588 5.86 -18.51 6.54
N VAL A 589 6.56 -18.93 7.59
CA VAL A 589 8.00 -18.70 7.77
C VAL A 589 8.77 -19.98 7.44
N GLN A 590 9.99 -19.84 6.92
CA GLN A 590 10.92 -20.95 6.71
C GLN A 590 12.31 -20.54 7.22
N PRO A 591 12.57 -20.61 8.54
CA PRO A 591 13.82 -20.11 9.11
C PRO A 591 15.04 -20.85 8.55
N LEU A 592 16.11 -20.13 8.21
CA LEU A 592 17.38 -20.74 7.77
C LEU A 592 17.94 -21.75 8.78
N LEU A 593 17.74 -21.48 10.07
CA LEU A 593 18.26 -22.26 11.20
C LEU A 593 17.50 -23.57 11.46
N SER A 594 16.52 -23.93 10.63
CA SER A 594 15.82 -25.22 10.71
C SER A 594 16.46 -26.27 9.79
N SER A 595 17.72 -26.65 10.09
CA SER A 595 18.38 -27.86 9.55
C SER A 595 19.16 -28.59 10.62
#